data_AF-A0A2I7M444-F1
#
_entry.id   AF-A0A2I7M444-F1
#
_cell.length_a   1.000
_cell.length_b   1.000
_cell.length_c   1.000
_cell.angle_alpha   90.00
_cell.angle_beta   90.00
_cell.angle_gamma   90.00
#
_symmetry.space_group_name_H-M   'P 1'
#
loop_
_entity.id
_entity.type
_entity.pdbx_description
1 polymer ?
#
loop_
_entity_poly.entity_id
_entity_poly.type
_entity_poly.pdbx_seq_one_letter_code
_entity_poly.pdbx_strand_id
1 'polypeptide(L)'
;MVIEAYLRDLDLRDGNAPLSNFSFVDSKDHPWVQVSDVMAGLLGKFFGFVHRTPAPDLNYARSQFTDRQKRGLKMLTHLISRSVEECPAFVHYVVSLEDQHRRESVLGF
;
A
#
# COMPACT_ATOMS: atom_id res chain seq x y z
N MET A 1 15.85 20.13 -6.05
CA MET A 1 16.04 19.01 -5.09
C MET A 1 17.10 18.06 -5.66
N VAL A 2 18.10 17.62 -4.89
CA VAL A 2 19.28 16.85 -5.41
C VAL A 2 18.86 15.53 -6.08
N ILE A 3 17.87 14.83 -5.52
CA ILE A 3 17.38 13.54 -6.03
C ILE A 3 16.65 13.69 -7.36
N GLU A 4 15.80 14.71 -7.51
CA GLU A 4 15.08 14.96 -8.76
C GLU A 4 16.05 15.26 -9.91
N ALA A 5 17.04 16.12 -9.66
CA ALA A 5 18.05 16.44 -10.67
C ALA A 5 18.83 15.18 -11.08
N TYR A 6 19.25 14.38 -10.10
CA TYR A 6 19.92 13.10 -10.36
C TYR A 6 19.07 12.14 -11.19
N LEU A 7 17.80 11.94 -10.83
CA LEU A 7 16.90 11.02 -11.54
C LEU A 7 16.55 11.50 -12.95
N ARG A 8 16.54 12.82 -13.19
CA ARG A 8 16.29 13.41 -14.52
C ARG A 8 17.45 13.17 -15.49
N ASP A 9 18.67 13.06 -14.99
CA ASP A 9 19.86 12.80 -15.79
C ASP A 9 20.04 11.30 -16.14
N LEU A 10 19.26 10.41 -15.54
CA LEU A 10 19.27 8.98 -15.86
C LEU A 10 18.41 8.69 -17.10
N ASP A 11 18.94 7.92 -18.05
CA ASP A 11 18.16 7.32 -19.14
C ASP A 11 17.38 6.10 -18.61
N LEU A 12 16.28 6.36 -17.90
CA LEU A 12 15.42 5.33 -17.33
C LEU A 12 14.60 4.66 -18.44
N ARG A 13 14.74 3.34 -18.57
CA ARG A 13 14.08 2.53 -19.60
C ARG A 13 13.51 1.23 -19.03
N ASP A 14 12.38 0.79 -19.58
CA ASP A 14 11.88 -0.57 -19.48
C ASP A 14 12.22 -1.33 -20.78
N GLY A 15 13.31 -2.09 -20.74
CA GLY A 15 13.93 -2.65 -21.94
C GLY A 15 14.38 -1.53 -22.90
N ASN A 16 13.72 -1.44 -24.05
CA ASN A 16 14.00 -0.40 -25.05
C ASN A 16 13.04 0.81 -24.94
N ALA A 17 12.02 0.76 -24.08
CA ALA A 17 11.03 1.83 -23.95
C ALA A 17 11.49 2.85 -22.90
N PRO A 18 11.57 4.16 -23.23
CA PRO A 18 11.86 5.18 -22.23
C PRO A 18 10.71 5.34 -21.23
N LEU A 19 11.05 5.41 -19.95
CA LEU A 19 10.08 5.66 -18.87
C LEU A 19 9.62 7.13 -18.93
N SER A 20 8.34 7.34 -19.20
CA SER A 20 7.73 8.67 -19.36
C SER A 20 6.44 8.87 -18.54
N ASN A 21 6.06 7.86 -17.75
CA ASN A 21 4.83 7.80 -16.96
C ASN A 21 5.00 8.27 -15.50
N PHE A 22 6.06 9.03 -15.20
CA PHE A 22 6.30 9.60 -13.88
C PHE A 22 6.75 11.05 -13.97
N SER A 23 6.52 11.84 -12.91
CA SER A 23 6.95 13.23 -12.84
C SER A 23 7.21 13.63 -11.38
N PHE A 24 8.04 14.65 -11.19
CA PHE A 24 8.23 15.31 -9.89
C PHE A 24 7.26 16.47 -9.78
N VAL A 25 6.53 16.53 -8.68
CA VAL A 25 5.47 17.52 -8.44
C VAL A 25 5.57 18.09 -7.03
N ASP A 26 5.10 19.33 -6.82
CA ASP A 26 4.87 19.86 -5.47
C ASP A 26 3.57 19.26 -4.91
N SER A 27 3.66 18.52 -3.82
CA SER A 27 2.49 17.84 -3.25
C SER A 27 1.38 18.79 -2.79
N LYS A 28 1.69 20.08 -2.55
CA LYS A 28 0.70 21.10 -2.19
C LYS A 28 -0.32 21.34 -3.30
N ASP A 29 0.12 21.23 -4.55
CA ASP A 29 -0.72 21.45 -5.74
C ASP A 29 -1.36 20.14 -6.24
N HIS A 30 -1.00 19.00 -5.64
CA HIS A 30 -1.44 17.67 -6.05
C HIS A 30 -2.09 16.90 -4.88
N PRO A 31 -3.39 17.11 -4.60
CA PRO A 31 -4.09 16.50 -3.47
C PRO A 31 -4.01 14.97 -3.43
N TRP A 32 -3.95 14.32 -4.60
CA TRP A 32 -3.84 12.86 -4.68
C TRP A 32 -2.51 12.32 -4.18
N VAL A 33 -1.42 13.09 -4.27
CA VAL A 33 -0.13 12.74 -3.66
C VAL A 33 -0.28 12.71 -2.14
N GLN A 34 -0.96 13.70 -1.55
CA GLN A 34 -1.21 13.74 -0.11
C GLN A 34 -2.10 12.59 0.35
N VAL A 35 -3.15 12.24 -0.42
CA VAL A 35 -3.98 11.07 -0.13
C VAL A 35 -3.14 9.79 -0.17
N SER A 36 -2.26 9.67 -1.18
CA SER A 36 -1.32 8.54 -1.28
C SER A 36 -0.43 8.42 -0.04
N ASP A 37 0.13 9.53 0.45
CA ASP A 37 0.97 9.53 1.66
C ASP A 37 0.24 9.02 2.90
N VAL A 38 -1.01 9.46 3.09
CA VAL A 38 -1.86 8.99 4.21
C VAL A 38 -2.17 7.50 4.06
N MET A 39 -2.51 7.05 2.85
CA MET A 39 -2.81 5.64 2.60
C MET A 39 -1.59 4.75 2.80
N ALA A 40 -0.41 5.16 2.31
CA ALA A 40 0.84 4.46 2.51
C ALA A 40 1.19 4.36 4.01
N GLY A 41 1.05 5.46 4.76
CA GLY A 41 1.27 5.46 6.21
C GLY A 41 0.29 4.57 6.98
N LEU A 42 -0.99 4.56 6.59
CA LEU A 42 -2.01 3.69 7.16
C LEU A 42 -1.69 2.21 6.91
N LEU A 43 -1.39 1.86 5.65
CA LEU A 43 -1.05 0.49 5.27
C LEU A 43 0.22 0.02 5.95
N GLY A 44 1.26 0.85 6.03
CA GLY A 44 2.51 0.52 6.72
C GLY A 44 2.29 0.20 8.21
N LYS A 45 1.45 1.00 8.90
CA LYS A 45 1.07 0.72 10.30
C LYS A 45 0.23 -0.54 10.43
N PHE A 46 -0.73 -0.75 9.53
CA PHE A 46 -1.59 -1.92 9.53
C PHE A 46 -0.79 -3.21 9.33
N PHE A 47 0.03 -3.30 8.29
CA PHE A 47 0.88 -4.46 8.06
C PHE A 47 1.94 -4.62 9.15
N GLY A 48 2.49 -3.52 9.67
CA GLY A 48 3.40 -3.56 10.82
C GLY A 48 2.75 -4.14 12.08
N PHE A 49 1.47 -3.84 12.33
CA PHE A 49 0.69 -4.44 13.41
C PHE A 49 0.44 -5.92 13.15
N VAL A 50 -0.01 -6.30 11.95
CA VAL A 50 -0.26 -7.70 11.56
C VAL A 50 1.01 -8.55 11.68
N HIS A 51 2.16 -8.02 11.23
CA HIS A 51 3.43 -8.73 11.27
C HIS A 51 3.92 -9.00 12.71
N ARG A 52 3.75 -8.03 13.62
CA ARG A 52 4.24 -8.14 15.01
C ARG A 52 3.29 -8.85 15.96
N THR A 53 2.04 -9.09 15.55
CA THR A 53 1.00 -9.61 16.42
C THR A 53 0.76 -11.10 16.11
N PRO A 54 0.84 -12.00 17.12
CA PRO A 54 0.48 -13.40 16.95
C PRO A 54 -0.95 -13.61 16.45
N ALA A 55 -1.19 -14.68 15.70
CA ALA A 55 -2.51 -14.97 15.12
C ALA A 55 -3.68 -15.03 16.14
N PRO A 56 -3.52 -15.61 17.35
CA PRO A 56 -4.58 -15.58 18.36
C PRO A 56 -4.96 -14.15 18.77
N ASP A 57 -3.97 -13.27 18.91
CA ASP A 57 -4.15 -11.88 19.33
C ASP A 57 -4.78 -11.03 18.21
N LEU A 58 -4.50 -11.35 16.94
CA LEU A 58 -5.17 -10.73 15.80
C LEU A 58 -6.67 -11.06 15.77
N ASN A 59 -7.03 -12.31 16.02
CA ASN A 59 -8.43 -12.73 16.09
C ASN A 59 -9.16 -12.05 17.26
N TYR A 60 -8.50 -11.97 18.42
CA TYR A 60 -9.03 -11.25 19.56
C TYR A 60 -9.22 -9.76 19.25
N ALA A 61 -8.21 -9.08 18.71
CA ALA A 61 -8.29 -7.66 18.35
C ALA A 61 -9.44 -7.38 17.37
N ARG A 62 -9.59 -8.22 16.33
CA ARG A 62 -10.70 -8.13 15.37
C ARG A 62 -12.06 -8.32 16.02
N SER A 63 -12.18 -9.20 17.02
CA SER A 63 -13.43 -9.40 17.77
C SER A 63 -13.87 -8.15 18.54
N GLN A 64 -12.90 -7.33 18.98
CA GLN A 64 -13.13 -6.11 19.76
C GLN A 64 -13.44 -4.87 18.90
N PHE A 65 -13.47 -5.00 17.57
CA PHE A 65 -13.75 -3.85 16.70
C PHE A 65 -15.18 -3.34 16.89
N THR A 66 -15.30 -2.02 17.01
CA THR A 66 -16.58 -1.32 16.87
C THR A 66 -17.14 -1.49 15.47
N ASP A 67 -18.44 -1.29 15.29
CA ASP A 67 -19.06 -1.38 13.95
C ASP A 67 -18.48 -0.39 12.95
N ARG A 68 -18.03 0.78 13.43
CA ARG A 68 -17.33 1.76 12.59
C ARG A 68 -15.99 1.21 12.10
N GLN A 69 -15.20 0.58 12.97
CA GLN A 69 -13.92 -0.04 12.60
C GLN A 69 -14.12 -1.24 11.66
N LYS A 70 -15.16 -2.07 11.89
CA LYS A 70 -15.52 -3.16 10.98
C LYS A 70 -15.85 -2.65 9.57
N ARG A 71 -16.67 -1.60 9.47
CA ARG A 71 -16.98 -0.96 8.18
C ARG A 71 -15.75 -0.34 7.53
N GLY A 72 -14.89 0.30 8.31
CA GLY A 72 -13.62 0.86 7.83
C GLY A 72 -12.69 -0.21 7.27
N LEU A 73 -12.51 -1.32 7.99
CA LEU A 73 -11.71 -2.46 7.52
C LEU A 73 -12.31 -3.05 6.24
N LYS A 74 -13.63 -3.27 6.19
CA LYS A 74 -14.31 -3.75 4.97
C LYS A 74 -14.08 -2.83 3.78
N MET A 75 -14.15 -1.51 3.96
CA MET A 75 -13.89 -0.53 2.92
C MET A 75 -12.43 -0.59 2.45
N LEU A 76 -11.49 -0.65 3.39
CA LEU A 76 -10.06 -0.76 3.07
C LEU A 76 -9.78 -2.03 2.26
N THR A 77 -10.30 -3.17 2.70
CA THR A 77 -10.19 -4.45 1.98
C THR A 77 -10.74 -4.32 0.56
N HIS A 78 -11.93 -3.74 0.39
CA HIS A 78 -12.52 -3.54 -0.93
C HIS A 78 -11.69 -2.65 -1.85
N LEU A 79 -11.15 -1.54 -1.34
CA LEU A 79 -10.30 -0.62 -2.11
C LEU A 79 -9.02 -1.32 -2.55
N ILE A 80 -8.37 -2.07 -1.65
CA ILE A 80 -7.15 -2.83 -1.98
C ILE A 80 -7.45 -3.85 -3.07
N SER A 81 -8.53 -4.64 -2.95
CA SER A 81 -8.91 -5.63 -3.97
C SER A 81 -9.11 -4.98 -5.34
N ARG A 82 -9.85 -3.88 -5.40
CA ARG A 82 -10.03 -3.13 -6.67
C ARG A 82 -8.71 -2.60 -7.22
N SER A 83 -7.83 -2.08 -6.38
CA SER A 83 -6.52 -1.61 -6.85
C SER A 83 -5.64 -2.74 -7.41
N VAL A 84 -5.74 -3.96 -6.86
CA VAL A 84 -5.05 -5.14 -7.40
C VAL A 84 -5.65 -5.58 -8.73
N GLU A 85 -6.97 -5.56 -8.86
CA GLU A 85 -7.67 -5.86 -10.12
C GLU A 85 -7.25 -4.91 -11.25
N GLU A 86 -7.16 -3.61 -10.95
CA GLU A 86 -6.74 -2.57 -11.90
C GLU A 86 -5.24 -2.63 -12.22
N CYS A 87 -4.40 -2.90 -11.20
CA CYS A 87 -2.96 -2.97 -11.33
C CYS A 87 -2.42 -4.11 -10.46
N PRO A 88 -2.15 -5.30 -11.03
CA PRO A 88 -1.63 -6.44 -10.26
C PRO A 88 -0.33 -6.14 -9.50
N ALA A 89 0.48 -5.21 -10.02
CA ALA A 89 1.72 -4.75 -9.39
C ALA A 89 1.50 -3.87 -8.14
N PHE A 90 0.27 -3.37 -7.92
CA PHE A 90 -0.04 -2.40 -6.86
C PHE A 90 0.17 -2.94 -5.44
N VAL A 91 -0.13 -4.23 -5.21
CA VAL A 91 0.10 -4.90 -3.92
C VAL A 91 1.30 -5.84 -3.95
N HIS A 92 1.86 -6.09 -5.15
CA HIS A 92 3.03 -6.95 -5.32
C HIS A 92 4.33 -6.35 -4.79
N TYR A 93 4.31 -5.09 -4.36
CA TYR A 93 5.44 -4.41 -3.76
C TYR A 93 5.29 -4.29 -2.23
N VAL A 94 6.32 -4.76 -1.52
CA VAL A 94 6.59 -4.61 -0.06
C VAL A 94 5.90 -5.62 0.88
N VAL A 95 5.82 -6.91 0.52
CA VAL A 95 5.35 -7.95 1.45
C VAL A 95 6.14 -9.23 1.23
N SER A 96 6.86 -9.73 2.24
CA SER A 96 7.60 -11.00 2.15
C SER A 96 6.64 -12.17 1.90
N LEU A 97 7.11 -13.32 1.38
CA LEU A 97 6.27 -14.50 1.18
C LEU A 97 5.57 -14.99 2.46
N GLU A 98 6.19 -14.77 3.62
CA GLU A 98 5.59 -15.05 4.92
C GLU A 98 4.46 -14.07 5.25
N ASP A 99 4.67 -12.79 4.95
CA ASP A 99 3.66 -11.75 5.16
C ASP A 99 2.50 -11.87 4.16
N GLN A 100 2.72 -12.47 2.99
CA GLN A 100 1.65 -12.80 2.04
C GLN A 100 0.69 -13.86 2.62
N HIS A 101 1.21 -14.93 3.23
CA HIS A 101 0.39 -15.93 3.91
C HIS A 101 -0.38 -15.33 5.10
N ARG A 102 0.25 -14.43 5.87
CA ARG A 102 -0.42 -13.73 6.97
C ARG A 102 -1.48 -12.76 6.45
N ARG A 103 -1.22 -12.07 5.34
CA ARG A 103 -2.20 -11.21 4.65
C ARG A 103 -3.43 -12.01 4.25
N GLU A 104 -3.28 -13.17 3.61
CA GLU A 104 -4.41 -14.04 3.24
C GLU A 104 -5.27 -14.40 4.46
N SER A 105 -4.65 -14.70 5.60
CA SER A 105 -5.40 -15.04 6.82
C SER A 105 -6.22 -13.88 7.41
N VAL A 106 -5.84 -12.62 7.14
CA VAL A 106 -6.50 -11.42 7.67
C VAL A 106 -7.46 -10.79 6.66
N LEU A 107 -7.06 -10.74 5.39
CA LEU A 107 -7.77 -10.06 4.30
C LEU A 107 -8.54 -11.01 3.37
N GLY A 108 -8.21 -12.30 3.37
CA GLY A 108 -8.86 -13.31 2.54
C GLY A 108 -8.34 -13.39 1.09
N PHE A 109 -7.22 -12.72 0.77
CA PHE A 109 -6.50 -12.73 -0.50
C PHE A 109 -5.05 -12.25 -0.35
#